data_AF-A0A821S8W0-F1
#
_entry.id   AF-A0A821S8W0-F1
#
_cell.length_a   1.000
_cell.length_b   1.000
_cell.length_c   1.000
_cell.angle_alpha   90.00
_cell.angle_beta   90.00
_cell.angle_gamma   90.00
#
_symmetry.space_group_name_H-M   'P 1'
#
loop_
_entity.id
_entity.type
_entity.pdbx_description
1 polymer ?
#
loop_
_entity_poly.entity_id
_entity_poly.type
_entity_poly.pdbx_seq_one_letter_code
_entity_poly.pdbx_strand_id
1 'polypeptide(L)'
;MNVLDLAYADDLAIMSESTTELEEFIQDFETITQKCGLTMNVKKTLIMSVKQLQQDATGRIIKGQMVNQPDFNMKIRNEKDK
;
A
#
# COMPACT_ATOMS: atom_id res chain seq x y z
N MET A 1 13.81 -11.31 -1.82
CA MET A 1 12.65 -10.55 -1.32
C MET A 1 12.06 -11.35 -0.16
N ASN A 2 12.15 -10.84 1.07
CA ASN A 2 11.51 -11.48 2.24
C ASN A 2 10.24 -10.67 2.53
N VAL A 3 9.16 -11.05 1.87
CA VAL A 3 7.87 -10.37 1.98
C VAL A 3 7.01 -11.14 2.95
N LEU A 4 6.47 -10.46 3.96
CA LEU A 4 5.40 -11.02 4.79
C LEU A 4 4.08 -10.52 4.23
N ASP A 5 3.20 -11.46 3.91
CA ASP A 5 1.87 -11.22 3.37
C ASP A 5 0.78 -11.65 4.36
N LEU A 6 -0.29 -10.85 4.41
CA LEU A 6 -1.52 -11.17 5.11
C LEU A 6 -2.68 -10.88 4.17
N ALA A 7 -3.38 -11.92 3.74
CA ALA A 7 -4.56 -11.81 2.89
C ALA A 7 -5.80 -12.30 3.65
N TYR A 8 -6.88 -11.53 3.56
CA TYR A 8 -8.18 -11.91 4.10
C TYR A 8 -9.29 -11.40 3.18
N ALA A 9 -10.05 -12.33 2.58
CA ALA A 9 -11.05 -12.00 1.55
C ALA A 9 -10.45 -11.15 0.41
N ASP A 10 -10.89 -9.90 0.26
CA ASP A 10 -10.40 -8.93 -0.73
C ASP A 10 -9.31 -7.97 -0.18
N ASP A 11 -9.02 -8.04 1.13
CA ASP A 11 -7.98 -7.22 1.76
C ASP A 11 -6.61 -7.91 1.71
N LEU A 12 -5.56 -7.14 1.38
CA LEU A 12 -4.18 -7.57 1.32
C LEU A 12 -3.27 -6.56 2.05
N ALA A 13 -2.45 -7.06 2.96
CA ALA A 13 -1.40 -6.29 3.64
C ALA A 13 -0.04 -6.93 3.39
N ILE A 14 0.96 -6.09 3.10
CA ILE A 14 2.31 -6.52 2.73
C ILE A 14 3.32 -5.72 3.55
N MET A 15 4.32 -6.41 4.08
CA MET A 15 5.44 -5.79 4.78
C MET A 15 6.73 -6.02 4.01
N SER A 16 7.49 -4.94 3.82
CA SER A 16 8.87 -4.97 3.37
C SER A 16 9.68 -3.94 4.17
N GLU A 17 11.00 -4.13 4.20
CA GLU A 17 11.96 -3.17 4.73
C GLU A 17 12.20 -2.00 3.76
N SER A 18 11.77 -2.12 2.50
CA SER A 18 11.96 -1.13 1.44
C SER A 18 10.63 -0.59 0.92
N THR A 19 10.46 0.73 0.98
CA THR A 19 9.31 1.42 0.37
C THR A 19 9.27 1.23 -1.14
N THR A 20 10.43 1.25 -1.81
CA THR A 20 10.53 1.06 -3.27
C THR A 20 10.04 -0.31 -3.70
N GLU A 21 10.35 -1.35 -2.93
CA GLU A 21 9.85 -2.71 -3.22
C GLU A 21 8.32 -2.80 -3.09
N LEU A 22 7.71 -2.07 -2.14
CA LEU A 22 6.26 -2.00 -2.01
C LEU A 22 5.61 -1.24 -3.16
N GLU A 23 6.25 -0.17 -3.64
CA GLU A 23 5.77 0.60 -4.80
C GLU A 23 5.77 -0.23 -6.09
N GLU A 24 6.87 -0.94 -6.34
CA GLU A 24 7.00 -1.88 -7.47
C GLU A 24 5.95 -2.99 -7.36
N PHE A 25 5.76 -3.56 -6.16
CA PHE A 25 4.74 -4.57 -5.92
C PHE A 25 3.34 -4.05 -6.28
N ILE A 26 2.96 -2.85 -5.81
CA ILE A 26 1.61 -2.33 -6.06
C ILE A 26 1.40 -2.10 -7.57
N GLN A 27 2.43 -1.66 -8.32
CA GLN A 27 2.33 -1.47 -9.77
C GLN A 27 2.13 -2.79 -10.52
N ASP A 28 2.94 -3.79 -10.19
CA ASP A 28 2.84 -5.12 -10.80
C ASP A 28 1.54 -5.80 -10.42
N PHE A 29 1.14 -5.72 -9.16
CA PHE A 29 -0.09 -6.32 -8.65
C PHE A 29 -1.31 -5.74 -9.34
N GLU A 30 -1.42 -4.42 -9.49
CA GLU A 30 -2.53 -3.80 -10.21
C GLU A 30 -2.58 -4.25 -11.68
N THR A 31 -1.42 -4.32 -12.35
CA THR A 31 -1.33 -4.77 -13.75
C THR A 31 -1.82 -6.20 -13.91
N ILE A 32 -1.55 -7.07 -12.94
CA ILE A 32 -1.99 -8.47 -12.93
C ILE A 32 -3.47 -8.55 -12.58
N THR A 33 -3.95 -7.85 -11.55
CA THR A 33 -5.35 -7.88 -11.13
C THR A 33 -6.27 -7.37 -12.23
N GLN A 34 -5.86 -6.37 -13.00
CA GLN A 34 -6.61 -5.88 -14.15
C GLN A 34 -6.82 -6.95 -15.23
N LYS A 35 -5.81 -7.81 -15.48
CA LYS A 35 -5.95 -8.95 -16.42
C LYS A 35 -6.97 -9.99 -15.92
N CYS A 36 -7.22 -10.02 -14.62
CA CYS A 36 -8.24 -10.85 -13.98
C CYS A 36 -9.60 -10.14 -13.82
N GLY A 37 -9.75 -8.90 -14.31
CA GLY A 37 -10.97 -8.10 -14.15
C GLY A 37 -11.17 -7.48 -12.77
N LEU A 38 -10.12 -7.44 -11.95
CA LEU A 38 -10.10 -6.79 -10.63
C LEU A 38 -9.39 -5.44 -10.72
N THR A 39 -9.75 -4.51 -9.84
CA THR A 39 -9.16 -3.15 -9.82
C THR A 39 -8.91 -2.72 -8.39
N MET A 40 -7.69 -2.28 -8.08
CA MET A 40 -7.36 -1.71 -6.78
C MET A 40 -7.93 -0.29 -6.65
N ASN A 41 -8.47 0.01 -5.47
CA ASN A 41 -8.84 1.38 -5.15
C ASN A 41 -7.61 2.16 -4.66
N VAL A 42 -6.92 2.83 -5.59
CA VAL A 42 -5.73 3.65 -5.32
C VAL A 42 -5.93 4.66 -4.18
N LYS A 43 -7.14 5.20 -4.01
CA LYS A 43 -7.42 6.16 -2.91
C LYS A 43 -7.40 5.50 -1.53
N LYS A 44 -7.61 4.19 -1.45
CA LYS A 44 -7.60 3.40 -0.22
C LYS A 44 -6.28 2.65 -0.02
N THR A 45 -5.48 2.42 -1.06
CA THR A 45 -4.15 1.80 -0.98
C THR A 45 -3.16 2.76 -0.32
N LEU A 46 -2.47 2.29 0.72
CA LEU A 46 -1.53 3.09 1.51
C LEU A 46 -0.27 2.31 1.84
N ILE A 47 0.88 2.97 1.78
CA ILE A 47 2.13 2.48 2.36
C ILE A 47 2.32 3.14 3.73
N MET A 48 2.60 2.33 4.75
CA MET A 48 2.73 2.77 6.15
C MET A 48 4.01 2.22 6.78
N SER A 49 4.58 2.93 7.76
CA SER A 49 5.71 2.42 8.54
C SER A 49 5.26 1.97 9.93
N VAL A 50 5.69 0.77 10.35
CA VAL A 50 5.44 0.26 11.71
C VAL A 50 6.05 1.18 12.79
N LYS A 51 7.15 1.89 12.48
CA LYS A 51 7.77 2.86 13.40
C LYS A 51 6.86 4.06 13.72
N GLN A 52 5.87 4.34 12.87
CA GLN A 52 4.90 5.43 13.06
C GLN A 52 3.73 5.04 13.97
N LEU A 53 3.61 3.76 14.35
CA LEU A 53 2.62 3.28 15.33
C LEU A 53 3.14 3.54 16.75
N GLN A 54 3.23 4.80 17.18
CA GLN A 54 3.47 5.08 18.60
C GLN A 54 2.22 4.74 19.41
N GLN A 55 2.40 3.87 20.40
CA GLN A 55 1.37 3.50 21.37
C GLN A 55 1.48 4.45 22.56
N ASP A 56 0.35 4.88 23.12
CA ASP A 56 0.38 5.52 24.44
C ASP A 56 0.65 4.52 25.56
N ALA A 57 0.91 5.05 26.77
CA ALA A 57 1.15 4.26 27.97
C ALA A 57 -0.02 3.31 28.36
N THR A 58 -1.15 3.38 27.65
CA THR A 58 -2.35 2.55 27.81
C THR A 58 -2.54 1.53 26.67
N GLY A 59 -1.59 1.41 25.74
CA GLY A 59 -1.62 0.46 24.64
C GLY A 59 -2.56 0.85 23.49
N ARG A 60 -3.05 2.10 23.45
CA ARG A 60 -3.89 2.58 22.35
C ARG A 60 -3.01 3.24 21.28
N ILE A 61 -3.34 2.98 20.01
CA ILE A 61 -2.65 3.59 18.88
C ILE A 61 -3.10 5.06 18.78
N ILE A 62 -2.28 6.00 19.25
CA ILE A 62 -2.54 7.43 19.14
C ILE A 62 -2.00 7.90 17.78
N LYS A 63 -2.78 7.69 16.72
CA LYS A 63 -2.57 8.25 15.37
C LYS A 63 -1.18 7.98 14.76
N GLY A 64 -1.16 7.12 13.73
CA GLY A 64 -0.05 7.12 12.78
C GLY A 64 0.14 8.52 12.23
N GLN A 65 1.26 9.17 12.55
CA GLN A 65 1.67 10.35 11.82
C GLN A 65 2.00 9.88 10.39
N MET A 66 1.18 10.30 9.42
CA MET A 66 1.57 10.30 8.01
C MET A 66 2.81 11.20 7.91
N VAL A 67 4.00 10.62 8.03
CA VAL A 67 5.23 11.32 7.65
C VAL A 67 5.14 11.46 6.15
N ASN A 68 5.13 12.72 5.67
CA ASN A 68 5.16 13.14 4.28
C ASN A 68 4.57 12.11 3.35
N GLN A 69 3.30 12.27 2.94
CA GLN A 69 2.84 11.66 1.69
C GLN A 69 3.96 11.92 0.69
N PRO A 70 4.81 10.95 0.28
CA PRO A 70 5.50 11.18 -0.97
C PRO A 70 4.33 11.44 -1.92
N ASP A 71 4.40 12.48 -2.73
CA ASP A 71 3.48 12.59 -3.84
C ASP A 71 3.63 11.25 -4.57
N PHE A 72 2.70 10.32 -4.32
CA PHE A 72 2.64 9.03 -4.99
C PHE A 72 2.23 9.42 -6.40
N ASN A 73 3.22 9.85 -7.18
CA ASN A 73 3.14 10.08 -8.61
C ASN A 73 3.10 8.72 -9.32
N MET A 74 2.31 7.81 -8.77
CA MET A 74 2.03 6.52 -9.36
C MET A 74 0.92 6.76 -10.38
N LYS A 75 1.32 6.99 -11.62
CA LYS A 75 0.41 7.01 -12.77
C LYS A 75 0.00 5.58 -13.07
N ILE A 76 -0.95 5.07 -12.28
CA ILE A 76 -1.45 3.69 -12.40
C ILE A 76 -2.34 3.52 -13.63
N ARG A 77 -2.80 4.62 -14.23
CA ARG A 77 -3.68 4.62 -15.40
C ARG A 77 -3.11 5.53 -16.48
N ASN A 78 -2.99 5.00 -17.70
CA ASN A 78 -2.90 5.85 -18.89
C ASN A 78 -4.29 6.49 -19.09
N GLU A 79 -4.39 7.81 -18.93
CA GLU A 79 -5.60 8.58 -19.24
C GLU A 79 -5.84 8.71 -20.75
N LYS A 80 -5.68 7.62 -21.50
CA LYS A 80 -6.05 7.53 -22.90
C LYS A 80 -7.00 6.36 -23.00
N ASP A 81 -8.29 6.69 -23.08
CA ASP A 81 -9.37 5.94 -23.71
C ASP A 81 -10.69 6.40 -23.07
N LYS A 82 -11.11 7.60 -23.45
CA LYS A 82 -12.48 8.07 -23.35
C LYS A 82 -12.95 8.46 -24.75
#